data_AF-A0A924UBL4-F1
#
_entry.id   AF-A0A924UBL4-F1
#
_cell.length_a   1.000
_cell.length_b   1.000
_cell.length_c   1.000
_cell.angle_alpha   90.00
_cell.angle_beta   90.00
_cell.angle_gamma   90.00
#
_symmetry.space_group_name_H-M   'P 1'
#
loop_
_entity.id
_entity.type
_entity.pdbx_description
1 polymer ?
#
loop_
_entity_poly.entity_id
_entity_poly.type
_entity_poly.pdbx_seq_one_letter_code
_entity_poly.pdbx_strand_id
1 'polypeptide(L)'
;ANIEAFVSADHIVRHTPTLKEVEQVWGPAPGRVQTDGRHVFVLGKRIGTVFVGLQPTFGYEADPMRLLFERGFAPAHAFVQFYLWMRNTWGADVYLHFGMHGALEFMPGKQAGLGSRDWPDRLIGEVPNIYLYAANNPSEASLAKRRSNAITISHLTPPLAQAGLYKGLIELKESLTRWRAMAPGAHERADLEALIAEQATLVDMGGQKPATLWLKLLEAEAALIPDGLHVVGRPMSAAARADYLDLLPPMDDVTRARIDRQLQQDTEIPAILRALSARFIAPVPGGDLIRSPQILPTGRNIHAFDPFRMPTEFALRDGAAQADRLLAAHPTLPRSIALVLWGSDNIKSDGGPIAQALALMGARPRFDAYGRLCGADLIPLAELGRPRIDVLMTLSGIFRDLLPLQTKMLAEAAYKCAMADEPLSQNFIRAHSLAYAAQMSCDMETAALRVFSNAEGAYGSNVNQLVDSSAFGDENELADAYEARKSFAYGMNGKPVKQAAMLQQALKNVEMAYQNLESVELGVTSVDHYFDTLGGIARAVKRQRGTETPVYISDQTRGTGKIRTLRDQIALESRSRALNPKFYEGLLKHGAEGVRQIEAHVTNTMGWSATAEAVDPWV
;
A
#
# COMPACT_ATOMS: atom_id res chain seq x y z
N ALA A 1 27.49 -0.61 -11.28
CA ALA A 1 27.56 0.83 -10.99
C ALA A 1 29.02 1.26 -10.87
N ASN A 2 29.33 2.55 -11.04
CA ASN A 2 30.67 3.08 -10.75
C ASN A 2 30.93 3.04 -9.25
N ILE A 3 32.18 2.82 -8.85
CA ILE A 3 32.63 2.89 -7.46
C ILE A 3 33.30 4.25 -7.26
N GLU A 4 32.74 5.11 -6.43
CA GLU A 4 33.29 6.44 -6.12
C GLU A 4 34.34 6.35 -5.02
N ALA A 5 34.14 5.47 -4.03
CA ALA A 5 35.09 5.30 -2.93
C ALA A 5 35.17 3.85 -2.44
N PHE A 6 36.36 3.49 -1.95
CA PHE A 6 36.66 2.25 -1.25
C PHE A 6 36.93 2.58 0.22
N VAL A 7 36.05 2.14 1.11
CA VAL A 7 36.19 2.34 2.56
C VAL A 7 36.80 1.09 3.17
N SER A 8 38.07 1.15 3.57
CA SER A 8 38.79 -0.03 4.08
C SER A 8 38.26 -0.53 5.41
N ALA A 9 38.37 -1.84 5.68
CA ALA A 9 38.00 -2.42 6.97
C ALA A 9 38.69 -1.71 8.15
N ASP A 10 39.98 -1.37 8.03
CA ASP A 10 40.71 -0.59 9.04
C ASP A 10 40.09 0.79 9.28
N HIS A 11 39.63 1.47 8.22
CA HIS A 11 38.93 2.74 8.36
C HIS A 11 37.61 2.55 9.10
N ILE A 12 36.83 1.54 8.72
CA ILE A 12 35.54 1.22 9.35
C ILE A 12 35.74 0.96 10.85
N VAL A 13 36.73 0.13 11.20
CA VAL A 13 37.05 -0.22 12.59
C VAL A 13 37.42 1.00 13.43
N ARG A 14 38.20 1.93 12.86
CA ARG A 14 38.69 3.12 13.57
C ARG A 14 37.65 4.24 13.68
N HIS A 15 36.75 4.38 12.71
CA HIS A 15 35.95 5.60 12.55
C HIS A 15 34.43 5.38 12.62
N THR A 16 33.95 4.15 12.79
CA THR A 16 32.50 3.88 12.91
C THR A 16 32.09 3.80 14.38
N PRO A 17 31.42 4.82 14.96
CA PRO A 17 31.11 4.83 16.39
C PRO A 17 30.16 3.70 16.81
N THR A 18 29.25 3.31 15.92
CA THR A 18 28.25 2.27 16.13
C THR A 18 28.71 0.87 15.71
N LEU A 19 30.01 0.67 15.46
CA LEU A 19 30.55 -0.56 14.88
C LEU A 19 30.09 -1.82 15.62
N LYS A 20 30.13 -1.81 16.96
CA LYS A 20 29.74 -2.98 17.76
C LYS A 20 28.30 -3.43 17.48
N GLU A 21 27.38 -2.48 17.32
CA GLU A 21 25.97 -2.77 16.99
C GLU A 21 25.85 -3.34 15.58
N VAL A 22 26.62 -2.80 14.63
CA VAL A 22 26.66 -3.32 13.24
C VAL A 22 27.25 -4.73 13.21
N GLU A 23 28.37 -4.98 13.88
CA GLU A 23 29.06 -6.27 13.85
C GLU A 23 28.29 -7.38 14.56
N GLN A 24 27.49 -7.04 15.59
CA GLN A 24 26.57 -7.99 16.22
C GLN A 24 25.55 -8.55 15.21
N VAL A 25 25.14 -7.75 14.23
CA VAL A 25 24.16 -8.16 13.22
C VAL A 25 24.83 -8.66 11.95
N TRP A 26 25.88 -8.01 11.47
CA TRP A 26 26.46 -8.22 10.13
C TRP A 26 27.84 -8.86 10.12
N GLY A 27 28.34 -9.24 11.30
CA GLY A 27 29.69 -9.75 11.46
C GLY A 27 30.76 -8.66 11.31
N PRO A 28 32.05 -9.03 11.41
CA PRO A 28 33.16 -8.08 11.42
C PRO A 28 33.23 -7.25 10.13
N ALA A 29 33.68 -6.01 10.24
CA ALA A 29 33.97 -5.17 9.08
C ALA A 29 34.95 -5.87 8.11
N PRO A 30 34.78 -5.74 6.78
CA PRO A 30 33.82 -4.89 6.06
C PRO A 30 32.43 -5.55 5.82
N GLY A 31 32.16 -6.71 6.42
CA GLY A 31 30.96 -7.49 6.15
C GLY A 31 31.01 -8.24 4.81
N ARG A 32 29.83 -8.56 4.25
CA ARG A 32 29.69 -9.35 3.01
C ARG A 32 28.91 -8.64 1.89
N VAL A 33 28.32 -7.49 2.19
CA VAL A 33 27.47 -6.72 1.26
C VAL A 33 28.30 -5.63 0.61
N GLN A 34 28.27 -5.54 -0.73
CA GLN A 34 28.98 -4.53 -1.53
C GLN A 34 30.46 -4.38 -1.14
N THR A 35 31.20 -5.48 -1.11
CA THR A 35 32.60 -5.53 -0.67
C THR A 35 33.46 -6.48 -1.53
N ASP A 36 34.77 -6.20 -1.63
CA ASP A 36 35.81 -7.12 -2.12
C ASP A 36 36.44 -7.98 -1.00
N GLY A 37 35.88 -7.92 0.21
CA GLY A 37 36.43 -8.56 1.41
C GLY A 37 37.49 -7.73 2.15
N ARG A 38 37.93 -6.59 1.60
CA ARG A 38 38.88 -5.65 2.22
C ARG A 38 38.30 -4.24 2.37
N HIS A 39 37.39 -3.86 1.50
CA HIS A 39 36.77 -2.54 1.41
C HIS A 39 35.26 -2.68 1.22
N VAL A 40 34.51 -1.76 1.80
CA VAL A 40 33.13 -1.48 1.40
C VAL A 40 33.15 -0.49 0.23
N PHE A 41 32.28 -0.71 -0.77
CA PHE A 41 32.14 0.19 -1.91
C PHE A 41 31.08 1.26 -1.67
N VAL A 42 31.41 2.51 -1.98
CA VAL A 42 30.41 3.59 -2.14
C VAL A 42 30.11 3.71 -3.63
N LEU A 43 28.91 3.28 -4.03
CA LEU A 43 28.48 3.28 -5.42
C LEU A 43 27.91 4.64 -5.82
N GLY A 44 28.38 5.18 -6.93
CA GLY A 44 27.91 6.46 -7.45
C GLY A 44 28.86 7.09 -8.45
N LYS A 45 28.55 8.33 -8.83
CA LYS A 45 29.36 9.12 -9.75
C LYS A 45 29.39 10.57 -9.29
N ARG A 46 30.60 11.11 -9.12
CA ARG A 46 30.81 12.55 -8.97
C ARG A 46 30.77 13.29 -10.30
N ILE A 47 30.06 14.41 -10.32
CA ILE A 47 29.93 15.37 -11.42
C ILE A 47 30.17 16.78 -10.85
N GLY A 48 31.42 17.22 -10.84
CA GLY A 48 31.81 18.50 -10.23
C GLY A 48 31.56 18.53 -8.72
N THR A 49 30.62 19.36 -8.28
CA THR A 49 30.17 19.48 -6.88
C THR A 49 28.95 18.61 -6.56
N VAL A 50 28.39 17.90 -7.55
CA VAL A 50 27.25 17.00 -7.35
C VAL A 50 27.73 15.56 -7.28
N PHE A 51 27.25 14.81 -6.29
CA PHE A 51 27.44 13.36 -6.21
C PHE A 51 26.09 12.66 -6.44
N VAL A 52 26.03 11.78 -7.43
CA VAL A 52 24.87 10.91 -7.67
C VAL A 52 25.20 9.54 -7.10
N GLY A 53 24.71 9.27 -5.89
CA GLY A 53 24.92 8.01 -5.17
C GLY A 53 23.80 7.01 -5.39
N LEU A 54 24.15 5.72 -5.43
CA LEU A 54 23.19 4.62 -5.35
C LEU A 54 23.13 4.14 -3.91
N GLN A 55 22.01 4.40 -3.24
CA GLN A 55 21.79 3.96 -1.87
C GLN A 55 21.87 2.42 -1.80
N PRO A 56 22.66 1.85 -0.87
CA PRO A 56 22.63 0.41 -0.62
C PRO A 56 21.25 -0.05 -0.15
N THR A 57 20.91 -1.31 -0.42
CA THR A 57 19.69 -1.92 0.10
C THR A 57 19.80 -2.19 1.60
N PHE A 58 18.73 -2.68 2.23
CA PHE A 58 18.72 -2.98 3.68
C PHE A 58 19.74 -4.06 4.06
N GLY A 59 20.08 -4.95 3.10
CA GLY A 59 21.05 -6.03 3.27
C GLY A 59 20.44 -7.38 3.66
N TYR A 60 19.13 -7.44 3.93
CA TYR A 60 18.42 -8.68 4.29
C TYR A 60 18.10 -9.56 3.09
N GLU A 61 18.02 -8.97 1.88
CA GLU A 61 17.57 -9.66 0.66
C GLU A 61 18.49 -10.82 0.25
N ALA A 62 19.71 -10.88 0.78
CA ALA A 62 20.70 -11.91 0.45
C ALA A 62 20.74 -13.11 1.42
N ASP A 63 19.92 -13.13 2.49
CA ASP A 63 19.91 -14.21 3.50
C ASP A 63 18.47 -14.63 3.86
N PRO A 64 17.95 -15.71 3.27
CA PRO A 64 16.57 -16.18 3.49
C PRO A 64 16.27 -16.53 4.95
N MET A 65 17.27 -16.98 5.72
CA MET A 65 17.09 -17.29 7.14
C MET A 65 16.92 -16.03 7.98
N ARG A 66 17.51 -14.90 7.57
CA ARG A 66 17.27 -13.60 8.22
C ARG A 66 15.88 -13.08 7.93
N LEU A 67 15.35 -13.28 6.71
CA LEU A 67 13.99 -12.88 6.36
C LEU A 67 12.94 -13.52 7.29
N LEU A 68 13.19 -14.76 7.72
CA LEU A 68 12.28 -15.55 8.58
C LEU A 68 12.52 -15.35 10.09
N PHE A 69 13.77 -15.15 10.53
CA PHE A 69 14.13 -15.23 11.95
C PHE A 69 14.88 -14.01 12.49
N GLU A 70 14.79 -12.86 11.82
CA GLU A 70 15.58 -11.69 12.17
C GLU A 70 15.48 -11.29 13.64
N ARG A 71 16.65 -11.16 14.27
CA ARG A 71 16.84 -10.67 15.64
C ARG A 71 17.93 -9.60 15.63
N GLY A 72 17.74 -8.54 14.85
CA GLY A 72 18.73 -7.48 14.67
C GLY A 72 18.09 -6.12 14.41
N PHE A 73 18.74 -5.06 14.87
CA PHE A 73 18.23 -3.68 14.77
C PHE A 73 19.37 -2.76 14.30
N ALA A 74 20.09 -3.15 13.23
CA ALA A 74 21.20 -2.38 12.67
C ALA A 74 21.32 -2.55 11.14
N PRO A 75 21.64 -1.49 10.38
CA PRO A 75 21.92 -1.55 8.94
C PRO A 75 23.27 -2.20 8.63
N ALA A 76 23.42 -2.72 7.41
CA ALA A 76 24.67 -3.32 6.94
C ALA A 76 25.83 -2.30 6.87
N HIS A 77 27.07 -2.80 6.94
CA HIS A 77 28.28 -1.98 6.80
C HIS A 77 28.23 -1.08 5.56
N ALA A 78 27.80 -1.61 4.41
CA ALA A 78 27.62 -0.84 3.18
C ALA A 78 26.73 0.40 3.34
N PHE A 79 25.57 0.23 3.97
CA PHE A 79 24.61 1.31 4.20
C PHE A 79 25.17 2.36 5.16
N VAL A 80 25.81 1.91 6.25
CA VAL A 80 26.44 2.82 7.22
C VAL A 80 27.53 3.65 6.56
N GLN A 81 28.44 2.99 5.83
CA GLN A 81 29.56 3.68 5.20
C GLN A 81 29.14 4.59 4.05
N PHE A 82 28.06 4.28 3.33
CA PHE A 82 27.51 5.19 2.32
C PHE A 82 27.19 6.57 2.93
N TYR A 83 26.43 6.61 4.04
CA TYR A 83 26.08 7.87 4.70
C TYR A 83 27.24 8.51 5.45
N LEU A 84 28.05 7.73 6.17
CA LEU A 84 29.20 8.27 6.89
C LEU A 84 30.25 8.86 5.92
N TRP A 85 30.46 8.22 4.77
CA TRP A 85 31.33 8.75 3.73
C TRP A 85 30.75 10.05 3.14
N MET A 86 29.46 10.07 2.77
CA MET A 86 28.83 11.27 2.23
C MET A 86 28.91 12.45 3.20
N ARG A 87 28.70 12.20 4.50
CA ARG A 87 28.72 13.23 5.54
C ARG A 87 30.13 13.67 5.92
N ASN A 88 31.01 12.74 6.24
CA ASN A 88 32.27 13.04 6.92
C ASN A 88 33.47 13.13 5.97
N THR A 89 33.39 12.51 4.79
CA THR A 89 34.50 12.43 3.85
C THR A 89 34.25 13.28 2.61
N TRP A 90 33.09 13.09 1.98
CA TRP A 90 32.65 13.92 0.86
C TRP A 90 32.26 15.34 1.33
N GLY A 91 31.67 15.44 2.52
CA GLY A 91 31.26 16.72 3.11
C GLY A 91 30.02 17.30 2.41
N ALA A 92 28.98 16.49 2.22
CA ALA A 92 27.73 16.95 1.61
C ALA A 92 27.08 18.07 2.43
N ASP A 93 26.76 19.19 1.77
CA ASP A 93 26.00 20.29 2.38
C ASP A 93 24.50 19.97 2.51
N VAL A 94 23.98 19.10 1.64
CA VAL A 94 22.56 18.75 1.55
C VAL A 94 22.37 17.43 0.82
N TYR A 95 21.35 16.66 1.21
CA TYR A 95 20.89 15.49 0.50
C TYR A 95 19.62 15.79 -0.31
N LEU A 96 19.58 15.25 -1.53
CA LEU A 96 18.37 15.18 -2.36
C LEU A 96 18.07 13.72 -2.66
N HIS A 97 17.07 13.16 -1.98
CA HIS A 97 16.57 11.82 -2.23
C HIS A 97 15.45 11.84 -3.26
N PHE A 98 15.42 10.77 -4.06
CA PHE A 98 14.37 10.49 -5.04
C PHE A 98 13.70 9.17 -4.66
N GLY A 99 12.38 9.15 -4.68
CA GLY A 99 11.63 7.91 -4.58
C GLY A 99 10.68 7.86 -3.39
N MET A 100 9.71 6.97 -3.51
CA MET A 100 8.62 6.82 -2.54
C MET A 100 9.00 5.97 -1.33
N HIS A 101 10.05 5.14 -1.46
CA HIS A 101 10.49 4.14 -0.48
C HIS A 101 11.99 4.30 -0.17
N GLY A 102 12.41 5.44 0.38
CA GLY A 102 13.81 5.61 0.77
C GLY A 102 14.15 4.61 1.89
N ALA A 103 15.28 3.91 1.80
CA ALA A 103 15.58 2.91 2.83
C ALA A 103 15.88 3.53 4.21
N LEU A 104 16.28 4.81 4.23
CA LEU A 104 16.74 5.51 5.42
C LEU A 104 15.64 5.67 6.47
N GLU A 105 14.46 6.13 6.08
CA GLU A 105 13.36 6.40 7.00
C GLU A 105 12.81 5.12 7.64
N PHE A 106 12.98 3.96 7.00
CA PHE A 106 12.61 2.65 7.54
C PHE A 106 13.73 2.00 8.37
N MET A 107 14.91 2.63 8.46
CA MET A 107 15.99 2.10 9.30
C MET A 107 15.60 2.07 10.77
N PRO A 108 16.15 1.13 11.55
CA PRO A 108 15.66 0.86 12.89
C PRO A 108 15.75 2.10 13.81
N GLY A 109 14.69 2.32 14.59
CA GLY A 109 14.58 3.46 15.51
C GLY A 109 13.12 3.74 15.90
N LYS A 110 12.92 4.72 16.78
CA LYS A 110 11.59 5.19 17.22
C LYS A 110 10.72 5.65 16.06
N GLN A 111 9.40 5.50 16.19
CA GLN A 111 8.41 5.97 15.21
C GLN A 111 8.44 7.49 14.90
N ALA A 112 8.81 8.33 15.87
CA ALA A 112 8.93 9.78 15.75
C ALA A 112 9.79 10.35 16.88
N GLY A 113 10.31 11.57 16.71
CA GLY A 113 11.17 12.21 17.71
C GLY A 113 12.48 11.46 17.90
N LEU A 114 13.17 11.23 16.78
CA LEU A 114 14.45 10.53 16.75
C LEU A 114 15.49 11.25 17.59
N GLY A 115 16.48 10.51 18.05
CA GLY A 115 17.71 11.07 18.59
C GLY A 115 18.90 10.16 18.34
N SER A 116 19.98 10.40 19.09
CA SER A 116 21.30 9.80 18.87
C SER A 116 21.39 8.26 18.91
N ARG A 117 20.30 7.56 19.26
CA ARG A 117 20.21 6.10 19.26
C ARG A 117 19.48 5.52 18.04
N ASP A 118 18.85 6.37 17.24
CA ASP A 118 18.04 5.98 16.10
C ASP A 118 18.89 6.05 14.82
N TRP A 119 18.86 4.99 13.99
CA TRP A 119 19.75 4.89 12.84
C TRP A 119 19.60 6.02 11.82
N PRO A 120 18.39 6.47 11.45
CA PRO A 120 18.27 7.55 10.49
C PRO A 120 19.03 8.80 10.94
N ASP A 121 18.87 9.20 12.19
CA ASP A 121 19.52 10.36 12.83
C ASP A 121 21.04 10.18 12.92
N ARG A 122 21.50 9.00 13.35
CA ARG A 122 22.93 8.66 13.41
C ARG A 122 23.64 8.78 12.06
N LEU A 123 22.95 8.41 10.98
CA LEU A 123 23.51 8.34 9.63
C LEU A 123 23.56 9.71 8.96
N ILE A 124 22.45 10.46 8.93
CA ILE A 124 22.43 11.78 8.26
C ILE A 124 22.95 12.89 9.17
N GLY A 125 22.77 12.78 10.49
CA GLY A 125 23.08 13.84 11.44
C GLY A 125 22.36 15.15 11.10
N GLU A 126 23.12 16.25 11.13
CA GLU A 126 22.61 17.61 10.91
C GLU A 126 22.46 17.99 9.42
N VAL A 127 22.81 17.10 8.47
CA VAL A 127 22.77 17.44 7.05
C VAL A 127 21.32 17.60 6.59
N PRO A 128 20.93 18.75 6.02
CA PRO A 128 19.59 18.97 5.50
C PRO A 128 19.18 17.87 4.50
N ASN A 129 17.98 17.34 4.70
CA ASN A 129 17.47 16.23 3.93
C ASN A 129 16.25 16.67 3.10
N ILE A 130 16.40 16.73 1.78
CA ILE A 130 15.33 17.09 0.85
C ILE A 130 14.91 15.83 0.11
N TYR A 131 13.61 15.63 0.00
CA TYR A 131 13.03 14.55 -0.77
C TYR A 131 12.17 15.11 -1.89
N LEU A 132 12.26 14.49 -3.04
CA LEU A 132 11.24 14.60 -4.07
C LEU A 132 10.26 13.43 -3.91
N TYR A 133 8.99 13.74 -3.60
CA TYR A 133 7.96 12.77 -3.26
C TYR A 133 6.73 12.91 -4.15
N ALA A 134 6.07 11.80 -4.47
CA ALA A 134 4.82 11.85 -5.22
C ALA A 134 3.72 12.52 -4.40
N ALA A 135 3.00 13.43 -5.05
CA ALA A 135 1.84 14.13 -4.51
C ALA A 135 0.84 13.20 -3.83
N ASN A 136 0.62 12.02 -4.41
CA ASN A 136 -0.34 11.04 -3.94
C ASN A 136 0.23 10.06 -2.88
N ASN A 137 1.43 10.24 -2.33
CA ASN A 137 1.93 9.39 -1.23
C ASN A 137 2.19 10.18 0.06
N PRO A 138 1.15 10.78 0.68
CA PRO A 138 1.31 11.55 1.91
C PRO A 138 1.73 10.70 3.12
N SER A 139 1.47 9.39 3.10
CA SER A 139 1.75 8.50 4.22
C SER A 139 3.25 8.31 4.42
N GLU A 140 3.96 7.91 3.37
CA GLU A 140 5.41 7.69 3.43
C GLU A 140 6.18 8.99 3.51
N ALA A 141 5.70 10.05 2.85
CA ALA A 141 6.26 11.38 3.03
C ALA A 141 6.18 11.85 4.50
N SER A 142 5.10 11.51 5.21
CA SER A 142 5.00 11.79 6.64
C SER A 142 5.96 10.95 7.49
N LEU A 143 6.28 9.73 7.06
CA LEU A 143 7.29 8.90 7.70
C LEU A 143 8.69 9.50 7.51
N ALA A 144 9.07 9.85 6.27
CA ALA A 144 10.33 10.52 5.97
C ALA A 144 10.49 11.83 6.76
N LYS A 145 9.42 12.62 6.92
CA LYS A 145 9.42 13.79 7.80
C LYS A 145 9.78 13.46 9.25
N ARG A 146 9.08 12.48 9.83
CA ARG A 146 9.19 12.14 11.26
C ARG A 146 10.49 11.40 11.59
N ARG A 147 11.02 10.66 10.63
CA ARG A 147 12.14 9.73 10.81
C ARG A 147 13.42 10.12 10.08
N SER A 148 13.43 11.12 9.21
CA SER A 148 14.68 11.56 8.57
C SER A 148 14.75 13.08 8.38
N ASN A 149 13.91 13.84 9.10
CA ASN A 149 13.85 15.30 9.03
C ASN A 149 13.64 15.84 7.60
N ALA A 150 12.93 15.08 6.76
CA ALA A 150 12.83 15.37 5.34
C ALA A 150 11.93 16.57 5.00
N ILE A 151 12.39 17.43 4.10
CA ILE A 151 11.57 18.41 3.37
C ILE A 151 11.06 17.71 2.10
N THR A 152 9.76 17.42 2.03
CA THR A 152 9.20 16.54 0.99
C THR A 152 8.48 17.37 -0.08
N ILE A 153 9.21 17.69 -1.15
CA ILE A 153 8.72 18.47 -2.28
C ILE A 153 7.84 17.57 -3.16
N SER A 154 6.58 17.94 -3.37
CA SER A 154 5.68 17.19 -4.25
C SER A 154 6.13 17.25 -5.70
N HIS A 155 5.97 16.13 -6.39
CA HIS A 155 5.83 16.09 -7.84
C HIS A 155 4.51 15.43 -8.23
N LEU A 156 4.06 15.67 -9.46
CA LEU A 156 2.85 15.07 -9.98
C LEU A 156 3.05 13.57 -10.25
N THR A 157 1.98 12.80 -10.18
CA THR A 157 1.94 11.43 -10.72
C THR A 157 1.91 11.49 -12.26
N PRO A 158 2.26 10.39 -12.96
CA PRO A 158 2.12 10.34 -14.41
C PRO A 158 0.67 10.68 -14.84
N PRO A 159 0.47 11.30 -16.01
CA PRO A 159 -0.87 11.54 -16.54
C PRO A 159 -1.69 10.25 -16.61
N LEU A 160 -2.98 10.36 -16.33
CA LEU A 160 -3.92 9.24 -16.43
C LEU A 160 -4.61 9.26 -17.79
N ALA A 161 -4.84 8.08 -18.35
CA ALA A 161 -5.63 7.89 -19.55
C ALA A 161 -6.59 6.71 -19.37
N GLN A 162 -7.67 6.69 -20.16
CA GLN A 162 -8.49 5.48 -20.28
C GLN A 162 -7.70 4.38 -20.98
N ALA A 163 -7.80 3.16 -20.48
CA ALA A 163 -7.11 1.98 -21.00
C ALA A 163 -7.52 1.67 -22.44
N GLY A 164 -8.79 1.86 -22.78
CA GLY A 164 -9.34 1.49 -24.08
C GLY A 164 -9.37 -0.03 -24.28
N LEU A 165 -9.69 -0.46 -25.49
CA LEU A 165 -9.68 -1.86 -25.90
C LEU A 165 -8.63 -2.08 -27.00
N TYR A 166 -8.20 -3.34 -27.16
CA TYR A 166 -7.18 -3.73 -28.13
C TYR A 166 -7.45 -5.13 -28.69
N LYS A 167 -6.97 -5.39 -29.90
CA LYS A 167 -7.06 -6.71 -30.57
C LYS A 167 -8.51 -7.25 -30.54
N GLY A 168 -8.70 -8.54 -30.22
CA GLY A 168 -10.01 -9.20 -30.20
C GLY A 168 -11.03 -8.58 -29.22
N LEU A 169 -10.61 -7.77 -28.25
CA LEU A 169 -11.55 -7.07 -27.36
C LEU A 169 -12.36 -6.00 -28.12
N ILE A 170 -11.79 -5.40 -29.18
CA ILE A 170 -12.50 -4.45 -30.05
C ILE A 170 -13.58 -5.18 -30.85
N GLU A 171 -13.23 -6.31 -31.47
CA GLU A 171 -14.17 -7.12 -32.25
C GLU A 171 -15.33 -7.63 -31.38
N LEU A 172 -15.03 -8.10 -30.18
CA LEU A 172 -16.05 -8.52 -29.21
C LEU A 172 -16.99 -7.35 -28.84
N LYS A 173 -16.43 -6.15 -28.65
CA LYS A 173 -17.20 -4.93 -28.35
C LYS A 173 -18.15 -4.56 -29.48
N GLU A 174 -17.71 -4.66 -30.72
CA GLU A 174 -18.52 -4.39 -31.92
C GLU A 174 -19.69 -5.37 -32.01
N SER A 175 -19.43 -6.67 -31.86
CA SER A 175 -20.48 -7.71 -31.85
C SER A 175 -21.49 -7.47 -30.73
N LEU A 176 -21.04 -7.14 -29.52
CA LEU A 176 -21.93 -6.82 -28.41
C LEU A 176 -22.74 -5.54 -28.65
N THR A 177 -22.15 -4.54 -29.30
CA THR A 177 -22.85 -3.30 -29.67
C THR A 177 -23.99 -3.61 -30.64
N ARG A 178 -23.73 -4.44 -31.67
CA ARG A 178 -24.77 -4.92 -32.59
C ARG A 178 -25.85 -5.70 -31.84
N TRP A 179 -25.46 -6.63 -30.97
CA TRP A 179 -26.39 -7.43 -30.17
C TRP A 179 -27.33 -6.57 -29.30
N ARG A 180 -26.81 -5.49 -28.70
CA ARG A 180 -27.60 -4.55 -27.90
C ARG A 180 -28.57 -3.71 -28.72
N ALA A 181 -28.23 -3.40 -29.97
CA ALA A 181 -29.08 -2.65 -30.88
C ALA A 181 -30.22 -3.50 -31.48
N MET A 182 -30.14 -4.83 -31.39
CA MET A 182 -31.14 -5.75 -31.93
C MET A 182 -32.37 -5.90 -31.03
N ALA A 183 -33.55 -5.98 -31.65
CA ALA A 183 -34.80 -6.25 -30.95
C ALA A 183 -34.77 -7.62 -30.22
N PRO A 184 -35.42 -7.74 -29.04
CA PRO A 184 -35.66 -9.04 -28.41
C PRO A 184 -36.47 -9.94 -29.36
N GLY A 185 -35.88 -11.03 -29.85
CA GLY A 185 -36.53 -11.99 -30.77
C GLY A 185 -36.13 -11.90 -32.25
N ALA A 186 -35.16 -11.06 -32.62
CA ALA A 186 -34.60 -11.09 -33.98
C ALA A 186 -33.96 -12.45 -34.31
N HIS A 187 -34.24 -13.01 -35.49
CA HIS A 187 -33.75 -14.34 -35.90
C HIS A 187 -32.21 -14.44 -35.84
N GLU A 188 -31.50 -13.41 -36.30
CA GLU A 188 -30.03 -13.34 -36.32
C GLU A 188 -29.40 -13.26 -34.92
N ARG A 189 -30.19 -13.08 -33.86
CA ARG A 189 -29.66 -12.85 -32.51
C ARG A 189 -28.95 -14.09 -31.97
N ALA A 190 -29.48 -15.29 -32.26
CA ALA A 190 -28.87 -16.54 -31.82
C ALA A 190 -27.49 -16.76 -32.45
N ASP A 191 -27.38 -16.51 -33.76
CA ASP A 191 -26.11 -16.61 -34.49
C ASP A 191 -25.08 -15.60 -33.95
N LEU A 192 -25.53 -14.38 -33.65
CA LEU A 192 -24.65 -13.35 -33.06
C LEU A 192 -24.23 -13.71 -31.62
N GLU A 193 -25.11 -14.32 -30.82
CA GLU A 193 -24.77 -14.81 -29.48
C GLU A 193 -23.73 -15.94 -29.54
N ALA A 194 -23.82 -16.83 -30.55
CA ALA A 194 -22.80 -17.86 -30.79
C ALA A 194 -21.45 -17.24 -31.18
N LEU A 195 -21.44 -16.27 -32.11
CA LEU A 195 -20.22 -15.53 -32.46
C LEU A 195 -19.62 -14.80 -31.26
N ILE A 196 -20.44 -14.15 -30.44
CA ILE A 196 -19.99 -13.48 -29.21
C ILE A 196 -19.37 -14.48 -28.25
N ALA A 197 -19.93 -15.69 -28.13
CA ALA A 197 -19.37 -16.73 -27.26
C ALA A 197 -18.00 -17.22 -27.78
N GLU A 198 -17.84 -17.39 -29.08
CA GLU A 198 -16.56 -17.75 -29.72
C GLU A 198 -15.52 -16.64 -29.52
N GLN A 199 -15.88 -15.39 -29.85
CA GLN A 199 -15.00 -14.22 -29.65
C GLN A 199 -14.62 -14.04 -28.19
N ALA A 200 -15.56 -14.19 -27.26
CA ALA A 200 -15.28 -14.11 -25.83
C ALA A 200 -14.32 -15.20 -25.38
N THR A 201 -14.41 -16.41 -25.95
CA THR A 201 -13.47 -17.51 -25.66
C THR A 201 -12.06 -17.18 -26.16
N LEU A 202 -11.92 -16.55 -27.32
CA LEU A 202 -10.62 -16.13 -27.87
C LEU A 202 -9.89 -15.05 -27.05
N VAL A 203 -10.61 -14.35 -26.17
CA VAL A 203 -10.06 -13.29 -25.29
C VAL A 203 -10.19 -13.63 -23.80
N ASP A 204 -10.32 -14.91 -23.48
CA ASP A 204 -10.37 -15.45 -22.12
C ASP A 204 -11.53 -14.89 -21.26
N MET A 205 -12.66 -14.62 -21.92
CA MET A 205 -13.92 -14.15 -21.32
C MET A 205 -15.09 -15.12 -21.60
N GLY A 206 -14.82 -16.33 -22.10
CA GLY A 206 -15.83 -17.33 -22.45
C GLY A 206 -16.76 -17.73 -21.29
N GLY A 207 -17.87 -18.39 -21.63
CA GLY A 207 -18.84 -18.92 -20.66
C GLY A 207 -19.75 -17.87 -19.98
N GLN A 208 -19.69 -16.61 -20.41
CA GLN A 208 -20.49 -15.51 -19.85
C GLN A 208 -21.60 -15.08 -20.82
N LYS A 209 -22.71 -14.58 -20.25
CA LYS A 209 -23.81 -14.02 -21.06
C LYS A 209 -23.38 -12.69 -21.70
N PRO A 210 -23.89 -12.35 -22.91
CA PRO A 210 -23.56 -11.09 -23.59
C PRO A 210 -23.74 -9.83 -22.73
N ALA A 211 -24.80 -9.77 -21.92
CA ALA A 211 -25.04 -8.64 -21.02
C ALA A 211 -23.93 -8.47 -19.96
N THR A 212 -23.37 -9.57 -19.44
CA THR A 212 -22.28 -9.57 -18.47
C THR A 212 -20.95 -9.19 -19.14
N LEU A 213 -20.68 -9.75 -20.32
CA LEU A 213 -19.51 -9.40 -21.14
C LEU A 213 -19.47 -7.90 -21.46
N TRP A 214 -20.61 -7.32 -21.83
CA TRP A 214 -20.73 -5.89 -22.09
C TRP A 214 -20.28 -5.04 -20.91
N LEU A 215 -20.73 -5.39 -19.69
CA LEU A 215 -20.34 -4.66 -18.47
C LEU A 215 -18.86 -4.82 -18.17
N LYS A 216 -18.30 -6.03 -18.32
CA LYS A 216 -16.86 -6.28 -18.12
C LYS A 216 -16.01 -5.52 -19.15
N LEU A 217 -16.41 -5.47 -20.41
CA LEU A 217 -15.70 -4.71 -21.44
C LEU A 217 -15.76 -3.20 -21.21
N LEU A 218 -16.93 -2.66 -20.86
CA LEU A 218 -17.05 -1.23 -20.52
C LEU A 218 -16.13 -0.85 -19.37
N GLU A 219 -16.02 -1.74 -18.38
CA GLU A 219 -15.14 -1.54 -17.25
C GLU A 219 -13.65 -1.61 -17.64
N ALA A 220 -13.24 -2.59 -18.44
CA ALA A 220 -11.87 -2.69 -18.94
C ALA A 220 -11.50 -1.49 -19.83
N GLU A 221 -12.42 -1.05 -20.71
CA GLU A 221 -12.27 0.10 -21.60
C GLU A 221 -12.12 1.41 -20.82
N ALA A 222 -12.96 1.63 -19.81
CA ALA A 222 -13.00 2.84 -19.00
C ALA A 222 -12.02 2.84 -17.83
N ALA A 223 -11.32 1.73 -17.56
CA ALA A 223 -10.29 1.63 -16.54
C ALA A 223 -9.23 2.71 -16.78
N LEU A 224 -8.79 3.36 -15.71
CA LEU A 224 -7.76 4.38 -15.80
C LEU A 224 -6.38 3.78 -15.54
N ILE A 225 -5.42 4.20 -16.35
CA ILE A 225 -4.03 3.76 -16.30
C ILE A 225 -3.08 4.96 -16.38
N PRO A 226 -1.92 4.88 -15.72
CA PRO A 226 -0.81 5.79 -15.99
C PRO A 226 -0.33 5.68 -17.46
N ASP A 227 -0.15 6.82 -18.14
CA ASP A 227 0.44 6.89 -19.48
C ASP A 227 1.95 7.19 -19.38
N GLY A 228 2.72 6.16 -19.03
CA GLY A 228 4.17 6.24 -18.87
C GLY A 228 4.61 6.70 -17.48
N LEU A 229 5.76 7.38 -17.41
CA LEU A 229 6.37 7.85 -16.16
C LEU A 229 6.43 9.37 -16.09
N HIS A 230 6.34 9.90 -14.86
CA HIS A 230 6.57 11.32 -14.62
C HIS A 230 8.04 11.66 -14.83
N VAL A 231 8.30 12.83 -15.42
CA VAL A 231 9.65 13.39 -15.56
C VAL A 231 9.61 14.80 -14.97
N VAL A 232 10.35 14.98 -13.89
CA VAL A 232 10.42 16.24 -13.15
C VAL A 232 10.86 17.37 -14.07
N GLY A 233 10.12 18.49 -14.04
CA GLY A 233 10.38 19.65 -14.89
C GLY A 233 9.92 19.50 -16.35
N ARG A 234 9.38 18.34 -16.74
CA ARG A 234 8.79 18.16 -18.07
C ARG A 234 7.32 18.62 -18.05
N PRO A 235 6.92 19.58 -18.89
CA PRO A 235 5.53 20.02 -18.94
C PRO A 235 4.61 18.93 -19.48
N MET A 236 3.40 18.86 -18.95
CA MET A 236 2.34 17.98 -19.45
C MET A 236 1.89 18.43 -20.84
N SER A 237 1.71 17.47 -21.76
CA SER A 237 1.21 17.77 -23.11
C SER A 237 -0.22 18.32 -23.06
N ALA A 238 -0.62 19.08 -24.09
CA ALA A 238 -1.98 19.63 -24.16
C ALA A 238 -3.06 18.53 -24.19
N ALA A 239 -2.80 17.43 -24.89
CA ALA A 239 -3.70 16.27 -24.94
C ALA A 239 -3.83 15.60 -23.57
N ALA A 240 -2.71 15.26 -22.92
CA ALA A 240 -2.73 14.62 -21.60
C ALA A 240 -3.41 15.50 -20.54
N ARG A 241 -3.24 16.83 -20.64
CA ARG A 241 -3.91 17.78 -19.74
C ARG A 241 -5.42 17.86 -19.99
N ALA A 242 -5.85 17.88 -21.24
CA ALA A 242 -7.27 17.83 -21.59
C ALA A 242 -7.92 16.54 -21.06
N ASP A 243 -7.29 15.39 -21.31
CA ASP A 243 -7.74 14.09 -20.80
C ASP A 243 -7.85 14.11 -19.27
N TYR A 244 -6.83 14.62 -18.56
CA TYR A 244 -6.86 14.69 -17.10
C TYR A 244 -8.01 15.59 -16.59
N LEU A 245 -8.23 16.75 -17.22
CA LEU A 245 -9.31 17.67 -16.85
C LEU A 245 -10.69 17.02 -17.04
N ASP A 246 -10.86 16.15 -18.05
CA ASP A 246 -12.10 15.40 -18.28
C ASP A 246 -12.31 14.26 -17.26
N LEU A 247 -11.24 13.82 -16.59
CA LEU A 247 -11.32 12.83 -15.50
C LEU A 247 -11.70 13.43 -14.14
N LEU A 248 -11.57 14.75 -13.97
CA LEU A 248 -11.88 15.41 -12.71
C LEU A 248 -13.39 15.45 -12.44
N PRO A 249 -13.82 15.41 -11.16
CA PRO A 249 -15.22 15.59 -10.81
C PRO A 249 -15.79 16.91 -11.37
N PRO A 250 -17.11 16.98 -11.65
CA PRO A 250 -17.75 18.21 -12.11
C PRO A 250 -17.42 19.40 -11.21
N MET A 251 -16.98 20.50 -11.83
CA MET A 251 -16.58 21.73 -11.15
C MET A 251 -16.95 22.94 -12.00
N ASP A 252 -16.95 24.13 -11.38
CA ASP A 252 -17.18 25.37 -12.11
C ASP A 252 -16.02 25.72 -13.06
N ASP A 253 -16.32 26.53 -14.08
CA ASP A 253 -15.36 26.90 -15.13
C ASP A 253 -14.14 27.67 -14.59
N VAL A 254 -14.31 28.41 -13.49
CA VAL A 254 -13.21 29.17 -12.86
C VAL A 254 -12.21 28.22 -12.22
N THR A 255 -12.70 27.23 -11.49
CA THR A 255 -11.90 26.16 -10.87
C THR A 255 -11.20 25.33 -11.94
N ARG A 256 -11.91 24.95 -13.01
CA ARG A 256 -11.35 24.20 -14.14
C ARG A 256 -10.21 24.97 -14.82
N ALA A 257 -10.42 26.24 -15.15
CA ALA A 257 -9.41 27.09 -15.78
C ALA A 257 -8.20 27.34 -14.87
N ARG A 258 -8.39 27.40 -13.55
CA ARG A 258 -7.29 27.50 -12.58
C ARG A 258 -6.43 26.25 -12.58
N ILE A 259 -7.05 25.06 -12.53
CA ILE A 259 -6.33 23.77 -12.55
C ILE A 259 -5.55 23.62 -13.85
N ASP A 260 -6.19 23.89 -14.99
CA ASP A 260 -5.53 23.87 -16.31
C ASP A 260 -4.28 24.75 -16.34
N ARG A 261 -4.38 26.00 -15.83
CA ARG A 261 -3.25 26.92 -15.73
C ARG A 261 -2.14 26.39 -14.83
N GLN A 262 -2.46 25.79 -13.69
CA GLN A 262 -1.47 25.25 -12.77
C GLN A 262 -0.73 24.04 -13.38
N LEU A 263 -1.43 23.19 -14.13
CA LEU A 263 -0.83 22.03 -14.82
C LEU A 263 0.10 22.43 -15.98
N GLN A 264 0.04 23.67 -16.45
CA GLN A 264 0.96 24.20 -17.48
C GLN A 264 2.29 24.71 -16.91
N GLN A 265 2.39 24.87 -15.59
CA GLN A 265 3.55 25.49 -14.94
C GLN A 265 4.52 24.43 -14.41
N ASP A 266 5.81 24.58 -14.71
CA ASP A 266 6.86 23.87 -13.98
C ASP A 266 7.09 24.56 -12.63
N THR A 267 6.70 23.88 -11.56
CA THR A 267 6.88 24.33 -10.18
C THR A 267 7.83 23.42 -9.39
N GLU A 268 8.18 22.26 -9.94
CA GLU A 268 8.91 21.20 -9.23
C GLU A 268 10.41 21.52 -9.20
N ILE A 269 11.02 21.83 -10.34
CA ILE A 269 12.44 22.22 -10.41
C ILE A 269 12.69 23.53 -9.62
N PRO A 270 11.88 24.60 -9.78
CA PRO A 270 12.02 25.79 -8.94
C PRO A 270 11.91 25.51 -7.44
N ALA A 271 11.04 24.58 -7.02
CA ALA A 271 10.90 24.21 -5.62
C ALA A 271 12.13 23.46 -5.09
N ILE A 272 12.70 22.54 -5.87
CA ILE A 272 13.96 21.85 -5.52
C ILE A 272 15.08 22.88 -5.33
N LEU A 273 15.28 23.79 -6.29
CA LEU A 273 16.29 24.84 -6.19
C LEU A 273 16.07 25.77 -4.99
N ARG A 274 14.80 26.07 -4.69
CA ARG A 274 14.41 26.87 -3.52
C ARG A 274 14.76 26.16 -2.21
N ALA A 275 14.51 24.86 -2.11
CA ALA A 275 14.82 24.07 -0.92
C ALA A 275 16.34 23.92 -0.74
N LEU A 276 17.08 23.66 -1.82
CA LEU A 276 18.55 23.64 -1.82
C LEU A 276 19.15 24.99 -1.41
N SER A 277 18.42 26.09 -1.63
CA SER A 277 18.79 27.43 -1.16
C SER A 277 18.34 27.75 0.27
N ALA A 278 17.97 26.74 1.07
CA ALA A 278 17.49 26.87 2.45
C ALA A 278 16.30 27.84 2.63
N ARG A 279 15.40 27.91 1.65
CA ARG A 279 14.20 28.76 1.72
C ARG A 279 12.96 27.97 2.12
N PHE A 280 12.03 28.64 2.78
CA PHE A 280 10.74 28.06 3.17
C PHE A 280 9.97 27.50 1.95
N ILE A 281 9.56 26.23 2.05
CA ILE A 281 8.68 25.56 1.08
C ILE A 281 7.28 25.49 1.66
N ALA A 282 6.31 26.06 0.93
CA ALA A 282 4.93 26.16 1.39
C ALA A 282 4.29 24.76 1.54
N PRO A 283 3.53 24.51 2.62
CA PRO A 283 2.87 23.23 2.84
C PRO A 283 1.66 23.01 1.90
N VAL A 284 1.30 21.74 1.71
CA VAL A 284 0.07 21.34 1.01
C VAL A 284 -0.41 19.96 1.51
N PRO A 285 -1.72 19.68 1.61
CA PRO A 285 -2.20 18.32 1.82
C PRO A 285 -1.86 17.44 0.61
N GLY A 286 -1.18 16.32 0.83
CA GLY A 286 -0.93 15.31 -0.20
C GLY A 286 -2.19 14.54 -0.55
N GLY A 287 -2.27 14.05 -1.78
CA GLY A 287 -3.42 13.35 -2.35
C GLY A 287 -3.27 13.20 -3.86
N ASP A 288 -4.10 12.35 -4.47
CA ASP A 288 -4.20 12.27 -5.93
C ASP A 288 -5.00 13.45 -6.50
N LEU A 289 -4.72 13.83 -7.74
CA LEU A 289 -5.31 15.01 -8.37
C LEU A 289 -6.83 14.85 -8.62
N ILE A 290 -7.32 13.61 -8.79
CA ILE A 290 -8.74 13.34 -9.00
C ILE A 290 -9.56 13.65 -7.75
N ARG A 291 -9.10 13.21 -6.57
CA ARG A 291 -9.78 13.43 -5.29
C ARG A 291 -9.41 14.74 -4.61
N SER A 292 -8.19 15.23 -4.82
CA SER A 292 -7.59 16.33 -4.07
C SER A 292 -6.92 17.37 -4.99
N PRO A 293 -7.69 18.11 -5.83
CA PRO A 293 -7.12 19.08 -6.76
C PRO A 293 -6.36 20.23 -6.08
N GLN A 294 -6.58 20.47 -4.79
CA GLN A 294 -5.81 21.38 -3.96
C GLN A 294 -4.31 21.04 -3.86
N ILE A 295 -3.89 19.83 -4.28
CA ILE A 295 -2.48 19.45 -4.40
C ILE A 295 -1.74 20.33 -5.41
N LEU A 296 -2.44 20.98 -6.34
CA LEU A 296 -1.85 21.88 -7.32
C LEU A 296 -1.65 23.32 -6.82
N PRO A 297 -0.54 23.99 -7.20
CA PRO A 297 0.58 23.41 -7.96
C PRO A 297 1.40 22.44 -7.09
N THR A 298 2.11 21.51 -7.72
CA THR A 298 3.15 20.69 -7.07
C THR A 298 4.37 21.56 -6.70
N GLY A 299 5.49 20.96 -6.28
CA GLY A 299 6.63 21.73 -5.77
C GLY A 299 6.41 22.27 -4.34
N ARG A 300 5.54 21.62 -3.56
CA ARG A 300 5.17 22.05 -2.19
C ARG A 300 5.48 20.98 -1.17
N ASN A 301 5.58 21.39 0.09
CA ASN A 301 5.95 20.51 1.19
C ASN A 301 4.73 19.69 1.66
N ILE A 302 4.56 18.47 1.15
CA ILE A 302 3.33 17.70 1.40
C ILE A 302 3.15 17.31 2.86
N HIS A 303 1.92 17.35 3.36
CA HIS A 303 1.53 16.84 4.67
C HIS A 303 0.29 15.95 4.56
N ALA A 304 -0.01 15.22 5.62
CA ALA A 304 -1.12 14.27 5.63
C ALA A 304 -2.38 14.88 6.27
N PHE A 305 -2.67 14.58 7.53
CA PHE A 305 -3.98 14.79 8.16
C PHE A 305 -3.88 15.28 9.61
N ASP A 306 -5.01 15.68 10.19
CA ASP A 306 -5.17 15.85 11.64
C ASP A 306 -5.63 14.52 12.27
N PRO A 307 -4.77 13.84 13.05
CA PRO A 307 -5.11 12.55 13.66
C PRO A 307 -6.22 12.62 14.70
N PHE A 308 -6.58 13.80 15.21
CA PHE A 308 -7.67 13.93 16.17
C PHE A 308 -9.06 13.97 15.51
N ARG A 309 -9.14 14.17 14.20
CA ARG A 309 -10.39 14.36 13.45
C ARG A 309 -10.72 13.23 12.47
N MET A 310 -9.91 12.17 12.44
CA MET A 310 -10.10 11.00 11.59
C MET A 310 -10.72 9.84 12.39
N PRO A 311 -11.76 9.15 11.89
CA PRO A 311 -12.44 9.36 10.61
C PRO A 311 -13.36 10.59 10.60
N THR A 312 -13.53 11.22 9.43
CA THR A 312 -14.53 12.30 9.25
C THR A 312 -15.96 11.76 9.15
N GLU A 313 -16.95 12.62 9.36
CA GLU A 313 -18.38 12.26 9.20
C GLU A 313 -18.70 11.72 7.79
N PHE A 314 -18.08 12.29 6.75
CA PHE A 314 -18.24 11.77 5.39
C PHE A 314 -17.67 10.35 5.27
N ALA A 315 -16.45 10.12 5.78
CA ALA A 315 -15.83 8.81 5.79
C ALA A 315 -16.64 7.77 6.59
N LEU A 316 -17.31 8.18 7.68
CA LEU A 316 -18.20 7.30 8.45
C LEU A 316 -19.39 6.80 7.63
N ARG A 317 -20.06 7.71 6.90
CA ARG A 317 -21.20 7.37 6.05
C ARG A 317 -20.78 6.50 4.87
N ASP A 318 -19.68 6.87 4.21
CA ASP A 318 -19.15 6.08 3.11
C ASP A 318 -18.69 4.71 3.60
N GLY A 319 -17.92 4.63 4.68
CA GLY A 319 -17.46 3.38 5.29
C GLY A 319 -18.60 2.43 5.67
N ALA A 320 -19.73 2.96 6.17
CA ALA A 320 -20.93 2.17 6.41
C ALA A 320 -21.53 1.60 5.11
N ALA A 321 -21.66 2.44 4.07
CA ALA A 321 -22.12 1.98 2.76
C ALA A 321 -21.17 0.94 2.13
N GLN A 322 -19.84 1.10 2.30
CA GLN A 322 -18.86 0.12 1.83
C GLN A 322 -18.92 -1.19 2.61
N ALA A 323 -19.19 -1.14 3.92
CA ALA A 323 -19.43 -2.34 4.73
C ALA A 323 -20.66 -3.11 4.23
N ASP A 324 -21.76 -2.42 3.95
CA ASP A 324 -22.98 -3.06 3.43
C ASP A 324 -22.77 -3.69 2.06
N ARG A 325 -22.06 -3.01 1.15
CA ARG A 325 -21.69 -3.59 -0.15
C ARG A 325 -20.81 -4.83 0.01
N LEU A 326 -19.90 -4.83 0.98
CA LEU A 326 -19.04 -5.98 1.27
C LEU A 326 -19.82 -7.19 1.78
N LEU A 327 -20.74 -6.95 2.71
CA LEU A 327 -21.62 -8.00 3.22
C LEU A 327 -22.53 -8.55 2.11
N ALA A 328 -23.02 -7.69 1.21
CA ALA A 328 -23.85 -8.10 0.08
C ALA A 328 -23.07 -8.84 -1.03
N ALA A 329 -21.76 -8.63 -1.13
CA ALA A 329 -20.90 -9.31 -2.09
C ALA A 329 -20.57 -10.76 -1.67
N HIS A 330 -20.70 -11.07 -0.38
CA HIS A 330 -20.52 -12.43 0.13
C HIS A 330 -21.86 -13.20 0.07
N PRO A 331 -21.88 -14.50 -0.33
CA PRO A 331 -23.13 -15.26 -0.51
C PRO A 331 -23.99 -15.40 0.75
N THR A 332 -23.35 -15.41 1.92
CA THR A 332 -23.97 -15.49 3.23
C THR A 332 -23.42 -14.39 4.13
N LEU A 333 -24.08 -14.04 5.23
CA LEU A 333 -23.51 -13.09 6.18
C LEU A 333 -22.23 -13.69 6.81
N PRO A 334 -21.04 -13.15 6.53
CA PRO A 334 -19.80 -13.71 7.05
C PRO A 334 -19.71 -13.48 8.56
N ARG A 335 -19.27 -14.49 9.32
CA ARG A 335 -19.11 -14.35 10.78
C ARG A 335 -17.82 -13.64 11.16
N SER A 336 -16.79 -13.78 10.34
CA SER A 336 -15.52 -13.09 10.52
C SER A 336 -14.87 -12.68 9.20
N ILE A 337 -14.26 -11.49 9.19
CA ILE A 337 -13.59 -10.88 8.04
C ILE A 337 -12.16 -10.51 8.44
N ALA A 338 -11.18 -10.89 7.63
CA ALA A 338 -9.82 -10.35 7.70
C ALA A 338 -9.74 -9.05 6.89
N LEU A 339 -9.34 -7.96 7.52
CA LEU A 339 -9.31 -6.61 6.95
C LEU A 339 -7.90 -6.04 6.99
N VAL A 340 -7.33 -5.73 5.83
CA VAL A 340 -6.01 -5.06 5.74
C VAL A 340 -6.22 -3.54 5.75
N LEU A 341 -5.52 -2.83 6.65
CA LEU A 341 -5.60 -1.38 6.79
C LEU A 341 -4.24 -0.73 6.51
N TRP A 342 -4.21 0.17 5.53
CA TRP A 342 -3.03 0.93 5.14
C TRP A 342 -3.09 2.37 5.65
N GLY A 343 -1.93 3.00 5.83
CA GLY A 343 -1.90 4.42 6.17
C GLY A 343 -2.39 5.27 5.00
N SER A 344 -1.94 4.95 3.78
CA SER A 344 -2.16 5.79 2.60
C SER A 344 -3.63 5.91 2.20
N ASP A 345 -4.37 4.80 2.11
CA ASP A 345 -5.79 4.81 1.73
C ASP A 345 -6.65 5.53 2.78
N ASN A 346 -6.37 5.36 4.08
CA ASN A 346 -7.02 6.11 5.15
C ASN A 346 -6.74 7.61 5.08
N ILE A 347 -5.51 8.02 4.74
CA ILE A 347 -5.17 9.44 4.60
C ILE A 347 -5.86 10.05 3.38
N LYS A 348 -5.92 9.33 2.26
CA LYS A 348 -6.58 9.78 1.01
C LYS A 348 -8.11 9.81 1.09
N SER A 349 -8.70 9.13 2.07
CA SER A 349 -10.16 9.00 2.23
C SER A 349 -10.66 9.51 3.58
N ASP A 350 -9.83 10.25 4.31
CA ASP A 350 -10.17 10.79 5.64
C ASP A 350 -10.68 9.73 6.63
N GLY A 351 -10.16 8.50 6.53
CA GLY A 351 -10.46 7.38 7.41
C GLY A 351 -11.56 6.42 6.93
N GLY A 352 -11.85 6.35 5.63
CA GLY A 352 -12.87 5.45 5.05
C GLY A 352 -12.70 3.97 5.45
N PRO A 353 -11.52 3.35 5.28
CA PRO A 353 -11.28 1.97 5.70
C PRO A 353 -11.45 1.73 7.22
N ILE A 354 -11.00 2.67 8.06
CA ILE A 354 -11.25 2.62 9.52
C ILE A 354 -12.75 2.67 9.81
N ALA A 355 -13.48 3.57 9.15
CA ALA A 355 -14.92 3.70 9.28
C ALA A 355 -15.64 2.41 8.86
N GLN A 356 -15.19 1.76 7.79
CA GLN A 356 -15.71 0.47 7.36
C GLN A 356 -15.49 -0.63 8.42
N ALA A 357 -14.31 -0.70 9.02
CA ALA A 357 -14.03 -1.63 10.11
C ALA A 357 -14.98 -1.41 11.30
N LEU A 358 -15.16 -0.15 11.72
CA LEU A 358 -16.09 0.23 12.79
C LEU A 358 -17.54 -0.15 12.43
N ALA A 359 -17.97 0.14 11.20
CA ALA A 359 -19.30 -0.19 10.73
C ALA A 359 -19.55 -1.71 10.79
N LEU A 360 -18.64 -2.54 10.30
CA LEU A 360 -18.73 -4.01 10.37
C LEU A 360 -18.91 -4.51 11.81
N MET A 361 -18.13 -3.99 12.76
CA MET A 361 -18.23 -4.31 14.19
C MET A 361 -19.50 -3.73 14.86
N GLY A 362 -20.14 -2.73 14.24
CA GLY A 362 -21.25 -1.98 14.83
C GLY A 362 -20.81 -0.98 15.88
N ALA A 363 -19.70 -0.27 15.64
CA ALA A 363 -19.14 0.74 16.51
C ALA A 363 -19.04 2.10 15.80
N ARG A 364 -18.86 3.17 16.58
CA ARG A 364 -18.63 4.54 16.09
C ARG A 364 -17.49 5.20 16.87
N PRO A 365 -16.72 6.12 16.25
CA PRO A 365 -15.71 6.87 17.00
C PRO A 365 -16.36 7.73 18.08
N ARG A 366 -15.70 7.84 19.22
CA ARG A 366 -16.04 8.73 20.33
C ARG A 366 -15.10 9.92 20.31
N PHE A 367 -15.66 11.12 20.34
CA PHE A 367 -14.93 12.38 20.41
C PHE A 367 -15.17 13.05 21.76
N ASP A 368 -14.16 13.74 22.29
CA ASP A 368 -14.30 14.57 23.49
C ASP A 368 -15.04 15.90 23.19
N ALA A 369 -15.25 16.72 24.23
CA ALA A 369 -15.92 18.00 24.10
C ALA A 369 -15.20 19.01 23.19
N TYR A 370 -13.92 18.79 22.87
CA TYR A 370 -13.12 19.59 21.96
C TYR A 370 -13.07 19.01 20.54
N GLY A 371 -13.81 17.92 20.28
CA GLY A 371 -13.84 17.24 18.99
C GLY A 371 -12.59 16.41 18.70
N ARG A 372 -11.85 15.99 19.74
CA ARG A 372 -10.67 15.12 19.59
C ARG A 372 -11.07 13.67 19.78
N LEU A 373 -10.59 12.80 18.89
CA LEU A 373 -10.81 11.36 18.98
C LEU A 373 -10.28 10.83 20.32
N CYS A 374 -11.14 10.13 21.07
CA CYS A 374 -10.82 9.61 22.41
C CYS A 374 -11.31 8.19 22.65
N GLY A 375 -11.75 7.47 21.60
CA GLY A 375 -12.09 6.05 21.68
C GLY A 375 -13.22 5.64 20.74
N ALA A 376 -13.93 4.57 21.08
CA ALA A 376 -15.10 4.10 20.34
C ALA A 376 -16.29 3.74 21.25
N ASP A 377 -17.50 3.92 20.75
CA ASP A 377 -18.75 3.48 21.39
C ASP A 377 -19.50 2.49 20.49
N LEU A 378 -20.29 1.63 21.12
CA LEU A 378 -21.11 0.65 20.40
C LEU A 378 -22.39 1.30 19.89
N ILE A 379 -22.74 0.97 18.65
CA ILE A 379 -24.08 1.19 18.09
C ILE A 379 -24.99 0.08 18.66
N PRO A 380 -26.15 0.41 19.25
CA PRO A 380 -27.09 -0.61 19.74
C PRO A 380 -27.51 -1.58 18.63
N LEU A 381 -27.69 -2.87 18.93
CA LEU A 381 -28.08 -3.88 17.93
C LEU A 381 -29.39 -3.53 17.19
N ALA A 382 -30.34 -2.89 17.87
CA ALA A 382 -31.59 -2.44 17.27
C ALA A 382 -31.38 -1.35 16.20
N GLU A 383 -30.37 -0.49 16.39
CA GLU A 383 -29.96 0.52 15.40
C GLU A 383 -29.09 -0.12 14.29
N LEU A 384 -28.22 -1.06 14.65
CA LEU A 384 -27.34 -1.76 13.71
C LEU A 384 -28.10 -2.64 12.72
N GLY A 385 -29.25 -3.22 13.13
CA GLY A 385 -30.14 -3.99 12.26
C GLY A 385 -29.61 -5.35 11.80
N ARG A 386 -28.44 -5.78 12.29
CA ARG A 386 -27.79 -7.06 11.97
C ARG A 386 -26.83 -7.48 13.09
N PRO A 387 -26.32 -8.73 13.05
CA PRO A 387 -25.22 -9.14 13.91
C PRO A 387 -23.96 -8.29 13.74
N ARG A 388 -23.18 -8.16 14.82
CA ARG A 388 -21.81 -7.63 14.79
C ARG A 388 -20.88 -8.66 14.14
N ILE A 389 -20.13 -8.21 13.14
CA ILE A 389 -19.18 -9.05 12.42
C ILE A 389 -17.83 -9.03 13.14
N ASP A 390 -17.17 -10.20 13.25
CA ASP A 390 -15.84 -10.27 13.84
C ASP A 390 -14.75 -9.85 12.86
N VAL A 391 -14.10 -8.71 13.10
CA VAL A 391 -13.15 -8.12 12.16
C VAL A 391 -11.72 -8.30 12.67
N LEU A 392 -10.96 -9.20 12.03
CA LEU A 392 -9.52 -9.34 12.27
C LEU A 392 -8.76 -8.31 11.43
N MET A 393 -8.28 -7.26 12.07
CA MET A 393 -7.62 -6.13 11.40
C MET A 393 -6.10 -6.29 11.42
N THR A 394 -5.48 -6.22 10.24
CA THR A 394 -4.02 -6.20 10.11
C THR A 394 -3.55 -4.86 9.57
N LEU A 395 -2.82 -4.12 10.40
CA LEU A 395 -2.32 -2.78 10.12
C LEU A 395 -0.94 -2.87 9.46
N SER A 396 -0.67 -2.02 8.46
CA SER A 396 0.70 -1.79 8.01
C SER A 396 1.54 -1.11 9.09
N GLY A 397 2.86 -1.25 9.05
CA GLY A 397 3.75 -0.55 9.99
C GLY A 397 3.66 0.98 9.87
N ILE A 398 3.37 1.49 8.67
CA ILE A 398 3.11 2.92 8.43
C ILE A 398 1.81 3.35 9.12
N PHE A 399 0.74 2.55 9.03
CA PHE A 399 -0.51 2.83 9.76
C PHE A 399 -0.23 2.96 11.26
N ARG A 400 0.46 1.98 11.85
CA ARG A 400 0.81 1.97 13.28
C ARG A 400 1.51 3.28 13.70
N ASP A 401 2.50 3.72 12.92
CA ASP A 401 3.31 4.89 13.26
C ASP A 401 2.56 6.22 13.08
N LEU A 402 1.63 6.29 12.12
CA LEU A 402 0.90 7.52 11.80
C LEU A 402 -0.41 7.67 12.57
N LEU A 403 -1.09 6.57 12.90
CA LEU A 403 -2.47 6.51 13.38
C LEU A 403 -2.63 5.79 14.75
N PRO A 404 -1.79 6.07 15.77
CA PRO A 404 -1.84 5.34 17.04
C PRO A 404 -3.15 5.56 17.82
N LEU A 405 -3.83 6.70 17.64
CA LEU A 405 -5.14 6.96 18.26
C LEU A 405 -6.21 6.05 17.66
N GLN A 406 -6.21 5.89 16.33
CA GLN A 406 -7.13 5.03 15.60
C GLN A 406 -6.86 3.55 15.91
N THR A 407 -5.59 3.15 16.05
CA THR A 407 -5.23 1.80 16.53
C THR A 407 -5.87 1.50 17.89
N LYS A 408 -5.76 2.42 18.86
CA LYS A 408 -6.38 2.27 20.18
C LYS A 408 -7.91 2.24 20.10
N MET A 409 -8.50 3.10 19.27
CA MET A 409 -9.94 3.13 19.05
C MET A 409 -10.47 1.79 18.51
N LEU A 410 -9.80 1.21 17.51
CA LEU A 410 -10.19 -0.08 16.94
C LEU A 410 -10.05 -1.21 17.97
N ALA A 411 -8.99 -1.20 18.79
CA ALA A 411 -8.82 -2.16 19.87
C ALA A 411 -9.89 -2.02 20.97
N GLU A 412 -10.25 -0.78 21.34
CA GLU A 412 -11.33 -0.51 22.29
C GLU A 412 -12.69 -0.97 21.73
N ALA A 413 -12.97 -0.72 20.44
CA ALA A 413 -14.19 -1.18 19.78
C ALA A 413 -14.31 -2.71 19.84
N ALA A 414 -13.25 -3.43 19.47
CA ALA A 414 -13.22 -4.90 19.51
C ALA A 414 -13.43 -5.43 20.94
N TYR A 415 -12.75 -4.85 21.93
CA TYR A 415 -12.91 -5.23 23.35
C TYR A 415 -14.33 -4.98 23.86
N LYS A 416 -14.91 -3.80 23.57
CA LYS A 416 -16.29 -3.48 23.95
C LYS A 416 -17.29 -4.43 23.31
N CYS A 417 -17.12 -4.75 22.02
CA CYS A 417 -17.95 -5.76 21.36
C CYS A 417 -17.84 -7.13 22.04
N ALA A 418 -16.64 -7.57 22.43
CA ALA A 418 -16.46 -8.84 23.12
C ALA A 418 -17.15 -8.87 24.51
N MET A 419 -17.11 -7.74 25.22
CA MET A 419 -17.68 -7.61 26.58
C MET A 419 -19.18 -7.35 26.61
N ALA A 420 -19.78 -6.87 25.51
CA ALA A 420 -21.20 -6.49 25.47
C ALA A 420 -22.13 -7.64 25.87
N ASP A 421 -23.15 -7.36 26.68
CA ASP A 421 -24.15 -8.36 27.07
C ASP A 421 -25.18 -8.55 25.95
N GLU A 422 -24.77 -9.27 24.92
CA GLU A 422 -25.54 -9.51 23.69
C GLU A 422 -25.59 -11.01 23.36
N PRO A 423 -26.67 -11.48 22.71
CA PRO A 423 -26.77 -12.87 22.26
C PRO A 423 -25.61 -13.24 21.31
N LEU A 424 -25.03 -14.43 21.49
CA LEU A 424 -23.91 -14.90 20.67
C LEU A 424 -24.24 -15.03 19.16
N SER A 425 -25.52 -15.18 18.83
CA SER A 425 -26.02 -15.19 17.45
C SER A 425 -26.08 -13.80 16.81
N GLN A 426 -26.00 -12.72 17.61
CA GLN A 426 -26.03 -11.33 17.19
C GLN A 426 -24.68 -10.62 17.39
N ASN A 427 -23.70 -11.29 18.01
CA ASN A 427 -22.38 -10.73 18.26
C ASN A 427 -21.30 -11.80 18.07
N PHE A 428 -20.76 -11.86 16.87
CA PHE A 428 -19.74 -12.86 16.53
C PHE A 428 -18.40 -12.58 17.19
N ILE A 429 -18.07 -11.31 17.47
CA ILE A 429 -16.87 -10.93 18.23
C ILE A 429 -16.92 -11.55 19.62
N ARG A 430 -18.04 -11.40 20.34
CA ARG A 430 -18.25 -12.01 21.66
C ARG A 430 -18.24 -13.53 21.59
N ALA A 431 -18.96 -14.12 20.64
CA ALA A 431 -19.02 -15.56 20.47
C ALA A 431 -17.63 -16.19 20.27
N HIS A 432 -16.82 -15.61 19.38
CA HIS A 432 -15.47 -16.09 19.13
C HIS A 432 -14.55 -15.83 20.32
N SER A 433 -14.61 -14.64 20.92
CA SER A 433 -13.70 -14.30 22.01
C SER A 433 -13.95 -15.17 23.25
N LEU A 434 -15.21 -15.50 23.58
CA LEU A 434 -15.50 -16.47 24.65
C LEU A 434 -14.95 -17.87 24.33
N ALA A 435 -15.08 -18.31 23.07
CA ALA A 435 -14.51 -19.58 22.62
C ALA A 435 -12.98 -19.58 22.72
N TYR A 436 -12.32 -18.47 22.35
CA TYR A 436 -10.87 -18.33 22.44
C TYR A 436 -10.39 -18.34 23.89
N ALA A 437 -11.06 -17.60 24.79
CA ALA A 437 -10.74 -17.60 26.21
C ALA A 437 -10.80 -19.03 26.79
N ALA A 438 -11.83 -19.80 26.43
CA ALA A 438 -11.97 -21.19 26.86
C ALA A 438 -10.91 -22.12 26.25
N GLN A 439 -10.70 -22.06 24.93
CA GLN A 439 -9.79 -22.95 24.23
C GLN A 439 -8.31 -22.68 24.54
N MET A 440 -7.95 -21.41 24.74
CA MET A 440 -6.58 -20.98 25.00
C MET A 440 -6.28 -20.79 26.49
N SER A 441 -7.29 -20.90 27.36
CA SER A 441 -7.17 -20.61 28.80
C SER A 441 -6.55 -19.23 29.08
N CYS A 442 -7.03 -18.21 28.36
CA CYS A 442 -6.57 -16.82 28.50
C CYS A 442 -7.68 -15.89 28.99
N ASP A 443 -7.29 -14.68 29.41
CA ASP A 443 -8.24 -13.66 29.83
C ASP A 443 -9.01 -13.06 28.65
N MET A 444 -10.08 -12.33 28.97
CA MET A 444 -10.96 -11.73 27.98
C MET A 444 -10.27 -10.59 27.21
N GLU A 445 -9.29 -9.90 27.82
CA GLU A 445 -8.51 -8.88 27.13
C GLU A 445 -7.66 -9.47 25.99
N THR A 446 -7.03 -10.62 26.24
CA THR A 446 -6.24 -11.36 25.24
C THR A 446 -7.15 -11.99 24.19
N ALA A 447 -8.24 -12.64 24.60
CA ALA A 447 -9.15 -13.30 23.68
C ALA A 447 -9.91 -12.33 22.74
N ALA A 448 -10.07 -11.07 23.16
CA ALA A 448 -10.70 -10.02 22.35
C ALA A 448 -9.73 -9.30 21.39
N LEU A 449 -8.44 -9.68 21.35
CA LEU A 449 -7.48 -9.05 20.45
C LEU A 449 -7.85 -9.28 18.98
N ARG A 450 -8.01 -8.19 18.23
CA ARG A 450 -8.35 -8.18 16.80
C ARG A 450 -7.50 -7.24 15.96
N VAL A 451 -6.66 -6.43 16.58
CA VAL A 451 -5.81 -5.45 15.88
C VAL A 451 -4.37 -5.94 15.93
N PHE A 452 -3.80 -6.27 14.78
CA PHE A 452 -2.45 -6.82 14.64
C PHE A 452 -1.60 -5.98 13.70
N SER A 453 -0.28 -5.97 13.91
CA SER A 453 0.68 -5.31 13.02
C SER A 453 2.08 -5.91 13.18
N ASN A 454 3.07 -5.22 12.64
CA ASN A 454 4.47 -5.48 12.87
C ASN A 454 4.93 -5.04 14.27
N ALA A 455 6.03 -5.63 14.73
CA ALA A 455 6.81 -5.12 15.87
C ALA A 455 7.18 -3.65 15.67
N GLU A 456 7.39 -2.92 16.76
CA GLU A 456 7.84 -1.53 16.68
C GLU A 456 9.16 -1.42 15.89
N GLY A 457 9.23 -0.47 14.95
CA GLY A 457 10.38 -0.30 14.06
C GLY A 457 10.49 -1.31 12.92
N ALA A 458 9.58 -2.28 12.81
CA ALA A 458 9.49 -3.21 11.69
C ALA A 458 8.33 -2.86 10.75
N TYR A 459 8.51 -3.17 9.46
CA TYR A 459 7.56 -2.93 8.36
C TYR A 459 7.52 -4.16 7.44
N GLY A 460 6.41 -4.35 6.73
CA GLY A 460 6.22 -5.48 5.79
C GLY A 460 6.11 -6.86 6.45
N SER A 461 5.57 -7.83 5.73
CA SER A 461 5.50 -9.23 6.18
C SER A 461 6.68 -10.07 5.67
N ASN A 462 7.54 -9.49 4.83
CA ASN A 462 8.66 -10.12 4.11
C ASN A 462 8.22 -11.17 3.09
N VAL A 463 6.92 -11.33 2.84
CA VAL A 463 6.41 -12.21 1.78
C VAL A 463 6.85 -11.67 0.42
N ASN A 464 6.81 -10.35 0.22
CA ASN A 464 7.36 -9.72 -0.98
C ASN A 464 8.85 -10.04 -1.21
N GLN A 465 9.66 -9.96 -0.16
CA GLN A 465 11.10 -10.24 -0.26
C GLN A 465 11.38 -11.71 -0.59
N LEU A 466 10.61 -12.64 -0.03
CA LEU A 466 10.72 -14.07 -0.38
C LEU A 466 10.36 -14.32 -1.84
N VAL A 467 9.30 -13.67 -2.34
CA VAL A 467 8.89 -13.77 -3.75
C VAL A 467 9.95 -13.18 -4.68
N ASP A 468 10.39 -11.95 -4.41
CA ASP A 468 11.38 -11.23 -5.22
C ASP A 468 12.72 -11.98 -5.33
N SER A 469 13.19 -12.54 -4.21
CA SER A 469 14.43 -13.34 -4.16
C SER A 469 14.25 -14.80 -4.58
N SER A 470 13.02 -15.23 -4.89
CA SER A 470 12.67 -16.65 -5.13
C SER A 470 13.17 -17.58 -4.03
N ALA A 471 13.16 -17.10 -2.78
CA ALA A 471 13.78 -17.76 -1.63
C ALA A 471 12.77 -18.49 -0.74
N PHE A 472 11.79 -19.16 -1.34
CA PHE A 472 10.83 -20.02 -0.65
C PHE A 472 10.70 -21.33 -1.43
N GLY A 473 10.69 -22.46 -0.71
CA GLY A 473 10.51 -23.79 -1.32
C GLY A 473 9.06 -24.24 -1.28
N ASP A 474 8.46 -24.16 -0.09
CA ASP A 474 7.04 -24.44 0.13
C ASP A 474 6.26 -23.15 0.41
N GLU A 475 5.05 -23.07 -0.10
CA GLU A 475 4.15 -21.93 0.09
C GLU A 475 3.77 -21.72 1.57
N ASN A 476 3.97 -22.71 2.45
CA ASN A 476 3.81 -22.54 3.90
C ASN A 476 4.87 -21.61 4.51
N GLU A 477 6.04 -21.47 3.88
CA GLU A 477 7.08 -20.54 4.33
C GLU A 477 6.60 -19.07 4.22
N LEU A 478 5.73 -18.77 3.25
CA LEU A 478 5.11 -17.44 3.11
C LEU A 478 4.14 -17.15 4.27
N ALA A 479 3.38 -18.16 4.71
CA ALA A 479 2.52 -18.03 5.89
C ALA A 479 3.34 -17.89 7.18
N ASP A 480 4.48 -18.59 7.28
CA ASP A 480 5.41 -18.44 8.41
C ASP A 480 6.00 -17.04 8.49
N ALA A 481 6.49 -16.50 7.36
CA ALA A 481 6.99 -15.13 7.28
C ALA A 481 5.92 -14.12 7.73
N TYR A 482 4.70 -14.28 7.21
CA TYR A 482 3.58 -13.42 7.56
C TYR A 482 3.26 -13.47 9.05
N GLU A 483 3.01 -14.64 9.62
CA GLU A 483 2.64 -14.78 11.03
C GLU A 483 3.78 -14.38 11.97
N ALA A 484 5.04 -14.67 11.62
CA ALA A 484 6.19 -14.27 12.42
C ALA A 484 6.28 -12.75 12.58
N ARG A 485 5.99 -12.01 11.51
CA ARG A 485 6.15 -10.55 11.45
C ARG A 485 4.88 -9.78 11.78
N LYS A 486 3.68 -10.33 11.53
CA LYS A 486 2.39 -9.65 11.71
C LYS A 486 1.64 -10.03 12.98
N SER A 487 2.22 -10.88 13.84
CA SER A 487 1.58 -11.36 15.07
C SER A 487 1.69 -10.42 16.29
N PHE A 488 1.94 -9.13 16.10
CA PHE A 488 1.99 -8.18 17.23
C PHE A 488 0.63 -7.51 17.41
N ALA A 489 -0.06 -7.89 18.48
CA ALA A 489 -1.40 -7.42 18.78
C ALA A 489 -1.40 -6.11 19.58
N TYR A 490 -2.47 -5.33 19.42
CA TYR A 490 -2.71 -4.07 20.12
C TYR A 490 -3.98 -4.21 20.97
N GLY A 491 -3.83 -3.99 22.28
CA GLY A 491 -4.95 -3.81 23.21
C GLY A 491 -5.29 -2.34 23.41
N MET A 492 -6.17 -2.05 24.39
CA MET A 492 -6.60 -0.68 24.72
C MET A 492 -5.45 0.24 25.15
N ASN A 493 -4.34 -0.31 25.64
CA ASN A 493 -3.14 0.46 25.99
C ASN A 493 -2.34 0.96 24.75
N GLY A 494 -2.62 0.41 23.56
CA GLY A 494 -1.97 0.72 22.29
C GLY A 494 -0.50 0.29 22.20
N LYS A 495 -0.03 -0.62 23.05
CA LYS A 495 1.33 -1.16 23.00
C LYS A 495 1.32 -2.51 22.27
N PRO A 496 2.23 -2.74 21.31
CA PRO A 496 2.33 -4.02 20.63
C PRO A 496 2.83 -5.12 21.57
N VAL A 497 2.16 -6.27 21.55
CA VAL A 497 2.61 -7.49 22.25
C VAL A 497 2.57 -8.66 21.27
N LYS A 498 3.63 -9.47 21.22
CA LYS A 498 3.67 -10.65 20.35
C LYS A 498 2.63 -11.67 20.82
N GLN A 499 1.70 -12.03 19.95
CA GLN A 499 0.53 -12.86 20.20
C GLN A 499 0.26 -13.82 19.03
N ALA A 500 1.28 -14.60 18.66
CA ALA A 500 1.21 -15.53 17.52
C ALA A 500 0.09 -16.58 17.68
N ALA A 501 -0.03 -17.20 18.85
CA ALA A 501 -1.07 -18.19 19.10
C ALA A 501 -2.49 -17.59 18.97
N MET A 502 -2.68 -16.34 19.42
CA MET A 502 -3.97 -15.65 19.27
C MET A 502 -4.27 -15.32 17.81
N LEU A 503 -3.29 -14.84 17.05
CA LEU A 503 -3.47 -14.60 15.62
C LEU A 503 -3.87 -15.91 14.90
N GLN A 504 -3.13 -17.00 15.12
CA GLN A 504 -3.41 -18.32 14.54
C GLN A 504 -4.81 -18.81 14.88
N GLN A 505 -5.23 -18.63 16.13
CA GLN A 505 -6.56 -19.02 16.58
C GLN A 505 -7.66 -18.18 15.92
N ALA A 506 -7.47 -16.87 15.76
CA ALA A 506 -8.43 -16.00 15.09
C ALA A 506 -8.55 -16.31 13.58
N LEU A 507 -7.44 -16.61 12.91
CA LEU A 507 -7.39 -16.94 11.48
C LEU A 507 -8.26 -18.16 11.13
N LYS A 508 -8.47 -19.10 12.05
CA LYS A 508 -9.35 -20.27 11.85
C LYS A 508 -10.81 -19.89 11.59
N ASN A 509 -11.25 -18.73 12.08
CA ASN A 509 -12.64 -18.29 11.95
C ASN A 509 -12.88 -17.33 10.78
N VAL A 510 -11.82 -16.79 10.16
CA VAL A 510 -11.94 -15.83 9.05
C VAL A 510 -12.62 -16.50 7.86
N GLU A 511 -13.74 -15.96 7.40
CA GLU A 511 -14.51 -16.51 6.27
C GLU A 511 -14.20 -15.80 4.95
N MET A 512 -13.60 -14.61 4.99
CA MET A 512 -13.14 -13.87 3.82
C MET A 512 -12.04 -12.87 4.19
N ALA A 513 -11.19 -12.52 3.21
CA ALA A 513 -10.18 -11.48 3.33
C ALA A 513 -10.50 -10.29 2.42
N TYR A 514 -10.11 -9.09 2.84
CA TYR A 514 -10.47 -7.86 2.16
C TYR A 514 -9.40 -6.77 2.24
N GLN A 515 -9.24 -6.01 1.16
CA GLN A 515 -8.48 -4.76 1.13
C GLN A 515 -9.08 -3.74 0.15
N ASN A 516 -8.89 -2.45 0.44
CA ASN A 516 -9.19 -1.34 -0.47
C ASN A 516 -8.05 -1.08 -1.45
N LEU A 517 -8.37 -0.69 -2.68
CA LEU A 517 -7.40 -0.06 -3.58
C LEU A 517 -7.08 1.35 -3.08
N GLU A 518 -5.78 1.65 -3.04
CA GLU A 518 -5.25 2.91 -2.57
C GLU A 518 -5.53 4.06 -3.54
N SER A 519 -5.28 3.86 -4.83
CA SER A 519 -5.48 4.89 -5.85
C SER A 519 -5.61 4.31 -7.25
N VAL A 520 -5.96 5.18 -8.20
CA VAL A 520 -6.00 4.80 -9.62
C VAL A 520 -4.61 4.42 -10.13
N GLU A 521 -3.56 5.10 -9.71
CA GLU A 521 -2.21 4.85 -10.23
C GLU A 521 -1.66 3.49 -9.77
N LEU A 522 -1.98 3.07 -8.55
CA LEU A 522 -1.41 1.89 -7.90
C LEU A 522 -2.46 0.77 -7.75
N GLY A 523 -2.43 -0.17 -8.69
CA GLY A 523 -3.27 -1.38 -8.66
C GLY A 523 -2.65 -2.53 -7.87
N VAL A 524 -3.39 -3.62 -7.69
CA VAL A 524 -2.92 -4.82 -6.97
C VAL A 524 -1.73 -5.49 -7.65
N THR A 525 -1.53 -5.27 -8.95
CA THR A 525 -0.39 -5.78 -9.72
C THR A 525 0.74 -4.75 -9.87
N SER A 526 0.54 -3.50 -9.46
CA SER A 526 1.55 -2.44 -9.63
C SER A 526 2.55 -2.36 -8.49
N VAL A 527 2.18 -2.83 -7.30
CA VAL A 527 3.01 -2.75 -6.08
C VAL A 527 2.89 -4.03 -5.28
N ASP A 528 4.00 -4.41 -4.66
CA ASP A 528 4.19 -5.69 -3.97
C ASP A 528 3.45 -5.80 -2.63
N HIS A 529 3.18 -4.66 -2.01
CA HIS A 529 2.64 -4.61 -0.66
C HIS A 529 1.22 -5.19 -0.53
N TYR A 530 0.45 -5.27 -1.61
CA TYR A 530 -0.86 -5.93 -1.59
C TYR A 530 -0.70 -7.44 -1.39
N PHE A 531 0.14 -8.11 -2.18
CA PHE A 531 0.33 -9.56 -2.00
C PHE A 531 1.17 -9.86 -0.74
N ASP A 532 2.07 -8.95 -0.33
CA ASP A 532 2.79 -9.06 0.96
C ASP A 532 1.82 -9.19 2.14
N THR A 533 0.72 -8.43 2.11
CA THR A 533 -0.21 -8.34 3.24
C THR A 533 -1.50 -9.12 3.03
N LEU A 534 -2.28 -8.81 1.99
CA LEU A 534 -3.53 -9.50 1.69
C LEU A 534 -3.29 -10.93 1.17
N GLY A 535 -2.27 -11.12 0.34
CA GLY A 535 -1.82 -12.45 -0.06
C GLY A 535 -1.31 -13.25 1.14
N GLY A 536 -0.41 -12.65 1.93
CA GLY A 536 0.12 -13.27 3.15
C GLY A 536 -0.96 -13.71 4.14
N ILE A 537 -1.97 -12.88 4.41
CA ILE A 537 -3.09 -13.28 5.27
C ILE A 537 -3.98 -14.33 4.63
N ALA A 538 -4.26 -14.26 3.32
CA ALA A 538 -5.05 -15.29 2.63
C ALA A 538 -4.37 -16.65 2.74
N ARG A 539 -3.03 -16.69 2.59
CA ARG A 539 -2.23 -17.90 2.78
C ARG A 539 -2.27 -18.40 4.22
N ALA A 540 -2.11 -17.52 5.20
CA ALA A 540 -2.19 -17.87 6.61
C ALA A 540 -3.58 -18.42 6.99
N VAL A 541 -4.66 -17.83 6.46
CA VAL A 541 -6.04 -18.33 6.64
C VAL A 541 -6.20 -19.72 6.02
N LYS A 542 -5.76 -19.92 4.76
CA LYS A 542 -5.81 -21.22 4.08
C LYS A 542 -5.10 -22.30 4.91
N ARG A 543 -3.94 -21.99 5.48
CA ARG A 543 -3.18 -22.90 6.35
C ARG A 543 -3.96 -23.28 7.62
N GLN A 544 -4.57 -22.31 8.29
CA GLN A 544 -5.27 -22.56 9.56
C GLN A 544 -6.62 -23.26 9.36
N ARG A 545 -7.31 -23.00 8.24
CA ARG A 545 -8.62 -23.59 7.92
C ARG A 545 -8.54 -24.90 7.14
N GLY A 546 -7.46 -25.11 6.39
CA GLY A 546 -7.32 -26.21 5.42
C GLY A 546 -8.07 -25.98 4.10
N THR A 547 -8.80 -24.87 3.96
CA THR A 547 -9.54 -24.49 2.75
C THR A 547 -9.34 -23.02 2.44
N GLU A 548 -9.43 -22.65 1.16
CA GLU A 548 -9.40 -21.25 0.74
C GLU A 548 -10.62 -20.47 1.22
N THR A 549 -10.42 -19.16 1.38
CA THR A 549 -11.47 -18.19 1.67
C THR A 549 -11.52 -17.16 0.56
N PRO A 550 -12.71 -16.67 0.17
CA PRO A 550 -12.83 -15.59 -0.79
C PRO A 550 -11.98 -14.36 -0.40
N VAL A 551 -11.25 -13.83 -1.38
CA VAL A 551 -10.50 -12.58 -1.25
C VAL A 551 -11.17 -11.52 -2.11
N TYR A 552 -11.51 -10.39 -1.50
CA TYR A 552 -12.19 -9.28 -2.16
C TYR A 552 -11.33 -8.03 -2.18
N ILE A 553 -11.43 -7.29 -3.28
CA ILE A 553 -10.84 -5.96 -3.44
C ILE A 553 -11.97 -4.95 -3.65
N SER A 554 -11.88 -3.82 -2.95
CA SER A 554 -12.76 -2.68 -3.21
C SER A 554 -12.03 -1.58 -3.94
N ASP A 555 -12.57 -1.22 -5.09
CA ASP A 555 -12.12 -0.10 -5.89
C ASP A 555 -13.07 1.08 -5.70
N GLN A 556 -12.66 2.01 -4.85
CA GLN A 556 -13.40 3.25 -4.57
C GLN A 556 -12.80 4.45 -5.31
N THR A 557 -11.80 4.21 -6.16
CA THR A 557 -10.97 5.28 -6.73
C THR A 557 -11.78 6.26 -7.58
N ARG A 558 -12.93 5.83 -8.12
CA ARG A 558 -13.83 6.62 -8.99
C ARG A 558 -15.31 6.63 -8.56
N GLY A 559 -15.62 6.97 -7.31
CA GLY A 559 -16.99 7.23 -6.85
C GLY A 559 -17.52 6.19 -5.88
N THR A 560 -18.73 5.65 -6.12
CA THR A 560 -19.50 4.84 -5.16
C THR A 560 -18.83 3.54 -4.69
N GLY A 561 -17.80 3.08 -5.40
CA GLY A 561 -17.04 1.88 -5.02
C GLY A 561 -17.59 0.60 -5.63
N LYS A 562 -16.70 -0.25 -6.14
CA LYS A 562 -17.03 -1.60 -6.64
C LYS A 562 -16.23 -2.64 -5.90
N ILE A 563 -16.88 -3.73 -5.51
CA ILE A 563 -16.23 -4.88 -4.90
C ILE A 563 -16.09 -5.97 -5.94
N ARG A 564 -14.87 -6.48 -6.09
CA ARG A 564 -14.52 -7.56 -7.01
C ARG A 564 -13.86 -8.68 -6.21
N THR A 565 -13.94 -9.90 -6.73
CA THR A 565 -13.02 -10.94 -6.28
C THR A 565 -11.59 -10.54 -6.66
N LEU A 566 -10.59 -11.02 -5.93
CA LEU A 566 -9.18 -10.79 -6.27
C LEU A 566 -8.88 -11.26 -7.70
N ARG A 567 -9.41 -12.42 -8.10
CA ARG A 567 -9.28 -12.96 -9.45
C ARG A 567 -9.84 -12.01 -10.52
N ASP A 568 -11.06 -11.48 -10.33
CA ASP A 568 -11.65 -10.51 -11.25
C ASP A 568 -10.85 -9.20 -11.29
N GLN A 569 -10.28 -8.76 -10.17
CA GLN A 569 -9.44 -7.56 -10.11
C GLN A 569 -8.12 -7.75 -10.86
N ILE A 570 -7.44 -8.89 -10.67
CA ILE A 570 -6.22 -9.24 -11.42
C ILE A 570 -6.54 -9.31 -12.91
N ALA A 571 -7.62 -10.00 -13.30
CA ALA A 571 -8.04 -10.10 -14.69
C ALA A 571 -8.36 -8.74 -15.34
N LEU A 572 -8.92 -7.79 -14.58
CA LEU A 572 -9.13 -6.41 -15.02
C LEU A 572 -7.81 -5.66 -15.19
N GLU A 573 -6.88 -5.77 -14.24
CA GLU A 573 -5.58 -5.11 -14.31
C GLU A 573 -4.67 -5.70 -15.38
N SER A 574 -4.67 -7.02 -15.59
CA SER A 574 -3.92 -7.65 -16.68
C SER A 574 -4.38 -7.12 -18.05
N ARG A 575 -5.70 -7.00 -18.25
CA ARG A 575 -6.26 -6.44 -19.50
C ARG A 575 -6.06 -4.94 -19.64
N SER A 576 -6.25 -4.17 -18.57
CA SER A 576 -6.14 -2.71 -18.64
C SER A 576 -4.70 -2.21 -18.63
N ARG A 577 -3.77 -2.96 -18.02
CA ARG A 577 -2.36 -2.60 -17.82
C ARG A 577 -1.41 -3.59 -18.50
N ALA A 578 -1.06 -4.69 -17.83
CA ALA A 578 0.11 -5.51 -18.17
C ALA A 578 0.13 -5.99 -19.64
N LEU A 579 -1.03 -6.36 -20.18
CA LEU A 579 -1.19 -6.83 -21.56
C LEU A 579 -1.72 -5.76 -22.51
N ASN A 580 -1.98 -4.55 -22.02
CA ASN A 580 -2.50 -3.45 -22.82
C ASN A 580 -1.36 -2.70 -23.53
N PRO A 581 -1.35 -2.65 -24.88
CA PRO A 581 -0.37 -1.89 -25.63
C PRO A 581 -0.26 -0.43 -25.23
N LYS A 582 -1.39 0.22 -24.89
CA LYS A 582 -1.37 1.61 -24.46
C LYS A 582 -0.54 1.81 -23.19
N PHE A 583 -0.59 0.87 -22.26
CA PHE A 583 0.14 0.92 -21.00
C PHE A 583 1.62 0.60 -21.19
N TYR A 584 1.94 -0.59 -21.73
CA TYR A 584 3.33 -1.02 -21.82
C TYR A 584 4.13 -0.20 -22.83
N GLU A 585 3.55 0.24 -23.96
CA GLU A 585 4.23 1.16 -24.90
C GLU A 585 4.45 2.54 -24.27
N GLY A 586 3.52 2.98 -23.41
CA GLY A 586 3.68 4.19 -22.59
C GLY A 586 4.92 4.10 -21.70
N LEU A 587 5.11 2.96 -21.02
CA LEU A 587 6.29 2.70 -20.20
C LEU A 587 7.58 2.56 -21.02
N LEU A 588 7.56 1.81 -22.13
CA LEU A 588 8.75 1.55 -22.96
C LEU A 588 9.40 2.82 -23.52
N LYS A 589 8.64 3.92 -23.68
CA LYS A 589 9.18 5.26 -24.01
C LYS A 589 10.21 5.78 -23.00
N HIS A 590 10.24 5.22 -21.78
CA HIS A 590 11.16 5.58 -20.70
C HIS A 590 12.34 4.61 -20.55
N GLY A 591 12.56 3.73 -21.52
CA GLY A 591 13.74 2.86 -21.57
C GLY A 591 13.84 1.91 -20.37
N ALA A 592 15.00 1.86 -19.73
CA ALA A 592 15.27 0.92 -18.63
C ALA A 592 14.29 1.06 -17.45
N GLU A 593 13.90 2.29 -17.09
CA GLU A 593 12.93 2.53 -16.01
C GLU A 593 11.53 2.06 -16.38
N GLY A 594 11.15 2.16 -17.66
CA GLY A 594 9.91 1.60 -18.18
C GLY A 594 9.87 0.08 -18.12
N VAL A 595 10.96 -0.57 -18.55
CA VAL A 595 11.12 -2.03 -18.48
C VAL A 595 11.08 -2.52 -17.03
N ARG A 596 11.69 -1.79 -16.09
CA ARG A 596 11.64 -2.10 -14.65
C ARG A 596 10.20 -2.12 -14.12
N GLN A 597 9.33 -1.21 -14.55
CA GLN A 597 7.93 -1.24 -14.15
C GLN A 597 7.17 -2.44 -14.75
N ILE A 598 7.46 -2.79 -16.02
CA ILE A 598 6.85 -3.96 -16.67
C ILE A 598 7.26 -5.24 -15.94
N GLU A 599 8.54 -5.39 -15.60
CA GLU A 599 9.05 -6.52 -14.83
C GLU A 599 8.41 -6.60 -13.44
N ALA A 600 8.31 -5.48 -12.72
CA ALA A 600 7.64 -5.43 -11.43
C ALA A 600 6.18 -5.92 -11.50
N HIS A 601 5.44 -5.59 -12.57
CA HIS A 601 4.09 -6.11 -12.80
C HIS A 601 4.05 -7.65 -12.92
N VAL A 602 5.05 -8.24 -13.58
CA VAL A 602 5.17 -9.71 -13.70
C VAL A 602 5.46 -10.33 -12.32
N THR A 603 6.43 -9.78 -11.59
CA THR A 603 6.83 -10.25 -10.26
C THR A 603 5.69 -10.13 -9.24
N ASN A 604 4.94 -9.03 -9.26
CA ASN A 604 3.77 -8.85 -8.40
C ASN A 604 2.64 -9.84 -8.74
N THR A 605 2.45 -10.14 -10.03
CA THR A 605 1.46 -11.14 -10.48
C THR A 605 1.87 -12.53 -10.01
N MET A 606 3.16 -12.90 -10.10
CA MET A 606 3.69 -14.14 -9.52
C MET A 606 3.44 -14.21 -8.01
N GLY A 607 3.62 -13.10 -7.29
CA GLY A 607 3.31 -13.01 -5.86
C GLY A 607 1.85 -13.37 -5.53
N TRP A 608 0.90 -12.97 -6.38
CA TRP A 608 -0.50 -13.38 -6.23
C TRP A 608 -0.75 -14.85 -6.51
N SER A 609 -0.04 -15.43 -7.47
CA SER A 609 -0.09 -16.89 -7.69
C SER A 609 0.38 -17.64 -6.44
N ALA A 610 1.53 -17.24 -5.89
CA ALA A 610 2.14 -17.91 -4.73
C ALA A 610 1.34 -17.75 -3.42
N THR A 611 0.64 -16.63 -3.26
CA THR A 611 -0.03 -16.31 -1.99
C THR A 611 -1.53 -16.63 -1.98
N ALA A 612 -2.20 -16.55 -3.13
CA ALA A 612 -3.66 -16.62 -3.20
C ALA A 612 -4.20 -17.48 -4.35
N GLU A 613 -3.36 -18.07 -5.21
CA GLU A 613 -3.80 -18.90 -6.35
C GLU A 613 -4.87 -18.19 -7.23
N ALA A 614 -4.75 -16.87 -7.30
CA ALA A 614 -5.78 -15.98 -7.85
C ALA A 614 -5.52 -15.55 -9.30
N VAL A 615 -4.41 -15.97 -9.89
CA VAL A 615 -4.03 -15.66 -11.27
C VAL A 615 -4.49 -16.77 -12.19
N ASP A 616 -5.29 -16.42 -13.21
CA ASP A 616 -5.75 -17.38 -14.21
C ASP A 616 -4.63 -17.76 -15.20
N PRO A 617 -4.59 -18.99 -15.74
CA PRO A 617 -3.52 -19.44 -16.64
C PRO A 617 -3.32 -18.66 -17.95
N TRP A 618 -4.29 -17.84 -18.36
CA TRP A 618 -4.19 -17.03 -19.58
C TRP A 618 -3.42 -15.72 -19.37
N VAL A 619 -3.31 -15.27 -18.11
CA VAL A 619 -2.49 -14.12 -17.69
C VAL A 619 -1.04 -14.53 -17.74
#